data_AF-A0A804MYI2-F1
#
_entry.id   AF-A0A804MYI2-F1
#
_cell.length_a   1.000
_cell.length_b   1.000
_cell.length_c   1.000
_cell.angle_alpha   90.00
_cell.angle_beta   90.00
_cell.angle_gamma   90.00
#
_symmetry.space_group_name_H-M   'P 1'
#
loop_
_entity.id
_entity.type
_entity.pdbx_description
1 polymer ?
#
loop_
_entity_poly.entity_id
_entity_poly.type
_entity_poly.pdbx_seq_one_letter_code
_entity_poly.pdbx_strand_id
1 'polypeptide(L)'
;SRSNREFLYHILGEVIKAGATTLNIPDTVGYNLPYEFGKLIADIRANTPGIEKAIISTHCQNDLGLATANTLAGARAGARQLEVTINGIGERAGNASLEEVVMAIKCRRELLDGLYTGIDSRHITLTSKMVQEHSGLHVQPHKAIVGANLFAHESGIHQVSIFLVSLLPSTYCNCSSGGLVVLNK
;
A
#
# COMPACT_ATOMS: atom_id res chain seq x y z
N SER A 1 -15.51 -21.40 7.01
CA SER A 1 -16.69 -21.50 7.91
C SER A 1 -16.82 -20.20 8.71
N ARG A 2 -18.04 -19.77 9.08
CA ARG A 2 -18.26 -18.57 9.92
C ARG A 2 -17.47 -18.62 11.23
N SER A 3 -17.35 -19.82 11.81
CA SER A 3 -16.63 -20.06 13.07
C SER A 3 -15.15 -19.61 13.03
N ASN A 4 -14.49 -19.68 11.88
CA ASN A 4 -13.09 -19.22 11.76
C ASN A 4 -13.01 -17.67 11.86
N ARG A 5 -13.99 -16.95 11.28
CA ARG A 5 -14.03 -15.49 11.37
C ARG A 5 -14.37 -14.99 12.77
N GLU A 6 -15.33 -15.61 13.45
CA GLU A 6 -15.65 -15.25 14.83
C GLU A 6 -14.46 -15.51 15.77
N PHE A 7 -13.77 -16.63 15.58
CA PHE A 7 -12.54 -16.92 16.30
C PHE A 7 -11.47 -15.85 16.06
N LEU A 8 -11.27 -15.43 14.79
CA LEU A 8 -10.34 -14.34 14.46
C LEU A 8 -10.68 -13.06 15.23
N TYR A 9 -11.95 -12.61 15.22
CA TYR A 9 -12.34 -11.38 15.92
C TYR A 9 -12.14 -11.48 17.42
N HIS A 10 -12.42 -12.66 18.00
CA HIS A 10 -12.22 -12.89 19.42
C HIS A 10 -10.74 -12.83 19.80
N ILE A 11 -9.87 -13.53 19.07
CA ILE A 11 -8.42 -13.49 19.30
C ILE A 11 -7.86 -12.08 19.13
N LEU A 12 -8.30 -11.35 18.10
CA LEU A 12 -7.91 -9.95 17.92
C LEU A 12 -8.35 -9.10 19.12
N GLY A 13 -9.55 -9.33 19.67
CA GLY A 13 -10.00 -8.65 20.88
C GLY A 13 -9.14 -8.98 22.12
N GLU A 14 -8.74 -10.24 22.29
CA GLU A 14 -7.89 -10.64 23.41
C GLU A 14 -6.47 -10.04 23.32
N VAL A 15 -5.87 -9.95 22.12
CA VAL A 15 -4.55 -9.30 21.99
C VAL A 15 -4.62 -7.79 22.22
N ILE A 16 -5.73 -7.13 21.86
CA ILE A 16 -5.96 -5.72 22.22
C ILE A 16 -6.02 -5.57 23.74
N LYS A 17 -6.73 -6.45 24.44
CA LYS A 17 -6.78 -6.45 25.93
C LYS A 17 -5.39 -6.67 26.54
N ALA A 18 -4.55 -7.46 25.89
CA ALA A 18 -3.16 -7.67 26.29
C ALA A 18 -2.23 -6.47 25.97
N GLY A 19 -2.74 -5.43 25.32
CA GLY A 19 -2.01 -4.17 25.07
C GLY A 19 -1.58 -3.96 23.61
N ALA A 20 -2.01 -4.80 22.66
CA ALA A 20 -1.71 -4.58 21.24
C ALA A 20 -2.40 -3.29 20.75
N THR A 21 -1.61 -2.36 20.23
CA THR A 21 -2.08 -1.08 19.67
C THR A 21 -2.14 -1.08 18.14
N THR A 22 -1.61 -2.12 17.49
CA THR A 22 -1.64 -2.29 16.04
C THR A 22 -1.91 -3.75 15.70
N LEU A 23 -2.86 -3.98 14.80
CA LEU A 23 -3.24 -5.30 14.30
C LEU A 23 -2.85 -5.42 12.84
N ASN A 24 -1.79 -6.17 12.54
CA ASN A 24 -1.36 -6.40 11.17
C ASN A 24 -2.16 -7.55 10.55
N ILE A 25 -2.93 -7.24 9.51
CA ILE A 25 -3.77 -8.20 8.79
C ILE A 25 -3.15 -8.45 7.41
N PRO A 26 -2.46 -9.59 7.21
CA PRO A 26 -1.77 -9.86 5.97
C PRO A 26 -2.66 -10.58 4.93
N ASP A 27 -2.38 -10.33 3.64
CA ASP A 27 -2.70 -11.23 2.53
C ASP A 27 -1.43 -12.02 2.17
N THR A 28 -1.05 -12.97 3.02
CA THR A 28 0.25 -13.65 2.96
C THR A 28 0.46 -14.45 1.67
N VAL A 29 -0.62 -14.98 1.10
CA VAL A 29 -0.58 -15.78 -0.13
C VAL A 29 -0.71 -14.88 -1.37
N GLY A 30 -1.19 -13.65 -1.22
CA GLY A 30 -1.40 -12.74 -2.37
C GLY A 30 -2.50 -13.21 -3.32
N TYR A 31 -3.50 -13.96 -2.81
CA TYR A 31 -4.56 -14.59 -3.62
C TYR A 31 -5.92 -13.89 -3.49
N ASN A 32 -6.10 -13.00 -2.51
CA ASN A 32 -7.40 -12.35 -2.32
C ASN A 32 -7.73 -11.41 -3.49
N LEU A 33 -9.00 -11.34 -3.86
CA LEU A 33 -9.49 -10.25 -4.70
C LEU A 33 -9.73 -8.98 -3.85
N PRO A 34 -9.65 -7.78 -4.43
CA PRO A 34 -9.76 -6.54 -3.66
C PRO A 34 -11.05 -6.41 -2.84
N TYR A 35 -12.18 -6.87 -3.37
CA TYR A 35 -13.45 -6.83 -2.63
C TYR A 35 -13.49 -7.83 -1.46
N GLU A 36 -12.78 -8.96 -1.56
CA GLU A 36 -12.69 -9.96 -0.50
C GLU A 36 -11.82 -9.42 0.64
N PHE A 37 -10.66 -8.86 0.29
CA PHE A 37 -9.75 -8.28 1.27
C PHE A 37 -10.36 -7.05 1.94
N GLY A 38 -10.96 -6.14 1.17
CA GLY A 38 -11.70 -5.01 1.72
C GLY A 38 -12.84 -5.45 2.65
N LYS A 39 -13.58 -6.50 2.30
CA LYS A 39 -14.61 -7.06 3.17
C LYS A 39 -14.03 -7.65 4.46
N LEU A 40 -12.90 -8.35 4.40
CA LEU A 40 -12.23 -8.87 5.59
C LEU A 40 -11.88 -7.73 6.56
N ILE A 41 -11.27 -6.66 6.08
CA ILE A 41 -10.92 -5.49 6.90
C ILE A 41 -12.17 -4.83 7.49
N ALA A 42 -13.22 -4.64 6.70
CA ALA A 42 -14.48 -4.08 7.17
C ALA A 42 -15.14 -4.97 8.25
N ASP A 43 -15.14 -6.29 8.05
CA ASP A 43 -15.71 -7.23 9.01
C ASP A 43 -14.89 -7.27 10.32
N ILE A 44 -13.55 -7.25 10.25
CA ILE A 44 -12.67 -7.13 11.44
C ILE A 44 -13.01 -5.86 12.22
N ARG A 45 -13.11 -4.72 11.51
CA ARG A 45 -13.44 -3.42 12.12
C ARG A 45 -14.82 -3.40 12.78
N ALA A 46 -15.79 -4.13 12.23
CA ALA A 46 -17.14 -4.15 12.74
C ALA A 46 -17.35 -5.10 13.93
N ASN A 47 -16.57 -6.18 14.01
CA ASN A 47 -16.86 -7.30 14.93
C ASN A 47 -15.81 -7.54 16.02
N THR A 48 -14.62 -6.92 15.91
CA THR A 48 -13.55 -7.12 16.90
C THR A 48 -13.79 -6.26 18.16
N PRO A 49 -13.89 -6.85 19.36
CA PRO A 49 -14.05 -6.10 20.60
C PRO A 49 -12.81 -5.23 20.90
N GLY A 50 -13.02 -3.95 21.23
CA GLY A 50 -11.93 -3.03 21.58
C GLY A 50 -11.16 -2.47 20.38
N ILE A 51 -11.63 -2.71 19.16
CA ILE A 51 -10.96 -2.32 17.92
C ILE A 51 -10.64 -0.82 17.83
N GLU A 52 -11.43 0.03 18.49
CA GLU A 52 -11.19 1.47 18.57
C GLU A 52 -9.88 1.86 19.28
N LYS A 53 -9.28 0.94 20.03
CA LYS A 53 -8.00 1.12 20.74
C LYS A 53 -6.79 0.69 19.91
N ALA A 54 -7.00 0.14 18.72
CA ALA A 54 -5.93 -0.38 17.88
C ALA A 54 -6.05 0.12 16.43
N ILE A 55 -4.90 0.30 15.79
CA ILE A 55 -4.81 0.62 14.37
C ILE A 55 -4.83 -0.69 13.57
N ILE A 56 -5.70 -0.78 12.57
CA ILE A 56 -5.64 -1.86 11.59
C ILE A 56 -4.54 -1.54 10.58
N SER A 57 -3.52 -2.39 10.55
CA SER A 57 -2.45 -2.42 9.55
C SER A 57 -2.74 -3.50 8.51
N THR A 58 -2.35 -3.27 7.25
CA THR A 58 -2.47 -4.28 6.17
C THR A 58 -1.15 -4.52 5.48
N HIS A 59 -0.87 -5.79 5.17
CA HIS A 59 0.35 -6.23 4.49
C HIS A 59 -0.01 -7.19 3.35
N CYS A 60 0.05 -6.73 2.10
CA CYS A 60 -0.40 -7.53 0.95
C CYS A 60 0.78 -8.02 0.11
N GLN A 61 0.85 -9.34 -0.12
CA GLN A 61 1.77 -9.96 -1.07
C GLN A 61 1.20 -9.91 -2.49
N ASN A 62 2.08 -10.00 -3.49
CA ASN A 62 1.76 -9.69 -4.88
C ASN A 62 1.71 -10.92 -5.81
N ASP A 63 1.49 -12.11 -5.28
CA ASP A 63 1.51 -13.37 -6.05
C ASP A 63 0.55 -13.38 -7.27
N LEU A 64 -0.62 -12.73 -7.18
CA LEU A 64 -1.55 -12.53 -8.31
C LEU A 64 -1.45 -11.15 -8.99
N GLY A 65 -0.48 -10.31 -8.62
CA GLY A 65 -0.36 -8.94 -9.15
C GLY A 65 -1.41 -7.96 -8.60
N LEU A 66 -2.08 -8.31 -7.49
CA LEU A 66 -3.19 -7.53 -6.91
C LEU A 66 -2.83 -6.80 -5.61
N ALA A 67 -1.59 -6.83 -5.15
CA ALA A 67 -1.21 -6.32 -3.82
C ALA A 67 -1.57 -4.83 -3.63
N THR A 68 -1.27 -3.99 -4.62
CA THR A 68 -1.60 -2.55 -4.60
C THR A 68 -3.12 -2.36 -4.50
N ALA A 69 -3.91 -3.12 -5.28
CA ALA A 69 -5.37 -3.04 -5.27
C ALA A 69 -5.98 -3.51 -3.94
N ASN A 70 -5.48 -4.63 -3.38
CA ASN A 70 -5.89 -5.15 -2.08
C ASN A 70 -5.57 -4.15 -0.96
N THR A 71 -4.38 -3.54 -1.01
CA THR A 71 -3.96 -2.52 -0.05
C THR A 71 -4.89 -1.30 -0.07
N LEU A 72 -5.22 -0.77 -1.25
CA LEU A 72 -6.15 0.34 -1.40
C LEU A 72 -7.58 -0.02 -0.95
N ALA A 73 -8.02 -1.25 -1.22
CA ALA A 73 -9.30 -1.75 -0.73
C ALA A 73 -9.33 -1.84 0.81
N GLY A 74 -8.26 -2.31 1.44
CA GLY A 74 -8.09 -2.31 2.88
C GLY A 74 -8.10 -0.91 3.48
N ALA A 75 -7.39 0.05 2.87
CA ALA A 75 -7.39 1.46 3.26
C ALA A 75 -8.81 2.06 3.27
N ARG A 76 -9.54 1.87 2.16
CA ARG A 76 -10.95 2.29 2.04
C ARG A 76 -11.85 1.60 3.07
N ALA A 77 -11.59 0.33 3.34
CA ALA A 77 -12.30 -0.47 4.35
C ALA A 77 -11.91 -0.16 5.80
N GLY A 78 -11.02 0.79 6.07
CA GLY A 78 -10.74 1.30 7.41
C GLY A 78 -9.33 1.06 7.94
N ALA A 79 -8.46 0.36 7.20
CA ALA A 79 -7.05 0.29 7.57
C ALA A 79 -6.44 1.70 7.59
N ARG A 80 -5.57 1.96 8.56
CA ARG A 80 -4.87 3.25 8.71
C ARG A 80 -3.36 3.15 8.68
N GLN A 81 -2.85 1.93 8.61
CA GLN A 81 -1.45 1.66 8.38
C GLN A 81 -1.34 0.67 7.21
N LEU A 82 -0.49 0.97 6.23
CA LEU A 82 -0.25 0.10 5.08
C LEU A 82 1.23 -0.25 5.06
N GLU A 83 1.54 -1.54 5.12
CA GLU A 83 2.89 -2.07 4.96
C GLU A 83 3.15 -2.31 3.47
N VAL A 84 4.09 -1.54 2.93
CA VAL A 84 4.44 -1.51 1.51
C VAL A 84 5.95 -1.44 1.36
N THR A 85 6.45 -1.57 0.14
CA THR A 85 7.88 -1.46 -0.14
C THR A 85 8.12 -0.63 -1.40
N ILE A 86 9.21 0.12 -1.41
CA ILE A 86 9.64 0.80 -2.63
C ILE A 86 9.91 -0.24 -3.71
N ASN A 87 9.43 0.03 -4.91
CA ASN A 87 9.52 -0.86 -6.06
C ASN A 87 8.71 -2.17 -5.91
N GLY A 88 7.99 -2.37 -4.81
CA GLY A 88 7.29 -3.62 -4.50
C GLY A 88 8.23 -4.77 -4.13
N ILE A 89 9.48 -4.51 -3.71
CA ILE A 89 10.43 -5.56 -3.34
C ILE A 89 9.91 -6.42 -2.16
N GLY A 90 10.20 -7.71 -2.19
CA GLY A 90 9.77 -8.63 -1.15
C GLY A 90 10.05 -10.07 -1.53
N GLU A 91 9.57 -11.00 -0.72
CA GLU A 91 9.65 -12.43 -1.05
C GLU A 91 8.77 -12.77 -2.27
N ARG A 92 9.16 -13.79 -3.02
CA ARG A 92 8.42 -14.31 -4.19
C ARG A 92 8.10 -13.21 -5.21
N ALA A 93 6.82 -12.84 -5.36
CA ALA A 93 6.34 -11.81 -6.29
C ALA A 93 6.40 -10.39 -5.70
N GLY A 94 6.88 -10.25 -4.46
CA GLY A 94 7.02 -8.98 -3.79
C GLY A 94 5.77 -8.51 -3.04
N ASN A 95 5.85 -7.31 -2.50
CA ASN A 95 4.79 -6.68 -1.72
C ASN A 95 4.01 -5.64 -2.54
N ALA A 96 2.96 -5.08 -1.96
CA ALA A 96 2.36 -3.85 -2.45
C ALA A 96 3.42 -2.74 -2.60
N SER A 97 3.36 -2.07 -3.75
CA SER A 97 4.31 -1.03 -4.12
C SER A 97 3.99 0.29 -3.42
N LEU A 98 4.97 0.88 -2.74
CA LEU A 98 4.82 2.14 -2.03
C LEU A 98 4.46 3.27 -2.99
N GLU A 99 5.23 3.41 -4.06
CA GLU A 99 5.03 4.47 -5.05
C GLU A 99 3.64 4.41 -5.69
N GLU A 100 3.15 3.21 -6.01
CA GLU A 100 1.81 3.02 -6.58
C GLU A 100 0.72 3.36 -5.57
N VAL A 101 0.81 2.85 -4.34
CA VAL A 101 -0.17 3.11 -3.28
C VAL A 101 -0.24 4.60 -2.92
N VAL A 102 0.92 5.23 -2.69
CA VAL A 102 1.01 6.65 -2.33
C VAL A 102 0.45 7.54 -3.44
N MET A 103 0.83 7.28 -4.69
CA MET A 103 0.35 8.09 -5.81
C MET A 103 -1.14 7.85 -6.09
N ALA A 104 -1.64 6.61 -5.93
CA ALA A 104 -3.08 6.34 -6.02
C ALA A 104 -3.88 7.12 -4.97
N ILE A 105 -3.43 7.13 -3.70
CA ILE A 105 -4.06 7.92 -2.63
C ILE A 105 -4.02 9.41 -2.97
N LYS A 106 -2.86 9.93 -3.39
CA LYS A 106 -2.69 11.35 -3.73
C LYS A 106 -3.58 11.78 -4.90
N CYS A 107 -3.63 10.99 -5.97
CA CYS A 107 -4.36 11.32 -7.19
C CYS A 107 -5.86 11.04 -7.11
N ARG A 108 -6.29 10.13 -6.23
CA ARG A 108 -7.69 9.66 -6.14
C ARG A 108 -8.30 9.87 -4.75
N ARG A 109 -7.78 10.84 -3.98
CA ARG A 109 -8.19 11.19 -2.62
C ARG A 109 -9.71 11.22 -2.43
N GLU A 110 -10.44 11.86 -3.34
CA GLU A 110 -11.90 11.99 -3.26
C GLU A 110 -12.63 10.65 -3.33
N LEU A 111 -12.14 9.71 -4.15
CA LEU A 111 -12.71 8.36 -4.26
C LEU A 111 -12.30 7.44 -3.11
N LEU A 112 -11.30 7.86 -2.33
CA LEU A 112 -10.78 7.18 -1.16
C LEU A 112 -11.23 7.91 0.12
N ASP A 113 -12.42 8.51 0.11
CA ASP A 113 -13.05 9.18 1.26
C ASP A 113 -12.14 10.20 1.96
N GLY A 114 -11.38 10.96 1.17
CA GLY A 114 -10.52 12.03 1.69
C GLY A 114 -9.18 11.58 2.27
N LEU A 115 -8.85 10.28 2.20
CA LEU A 115 -7.59 9.72 2.73
C LEU A 115 -6.37 10.46 2.18
N TYR A 116 -5.39 10.69 3.06
CA TYR A 116 -4.11 11.26 2.68
C TYR A 116 -2.96 10.64 3.47
N THR A 117 -1.74 10.83 2.97
CA THR A 117 -0.48 10.43 3.59
C THR A 117 0.46 11.63 3.65
N GLY A 118 1.33 11.65 4.66
CA GLY A 118 2.39 12.66 4.82
C GLY A 118 3.63 12.39 3.96
N ILE A 119 3.64 11.33 3.15
CA ILE A 119 4.79 11.00 2.29
C ILE A 119 4.98 12.09 1.24
N ASP A 120 6.21 12.60 1.20
CA ASP A 120 6.62 13.54 0.18
C ASP A 120 6.88 12.80 -1.14
N SER A 121 5.89 12.84 -2.05
CA SER A 121 5.95 12.15 -3.33
C SER A 121 7.17 12.55 -4.16
N ARG A 122 7.71 13.77 -3.97
CA ARG A 122 8.84 14.30 -4.72
C ARG A 122 10.09 13.41 -4.64
N HIS A 123 10.25 12.68 -3.54
CA HIS A 123 11.39 11.80 -3.32
C HIS A 123 11.24 10.40 -3.92
N ILE A 124 10.04 10.00 -4.37
CA ILE A 124 9.74 8.61 -4.78
C ILE A 124 10.71 8.08 -5.84
N THR A 125 10.90 8.83 -6.94
CA THR A 125 11.74 8.37 -8.06
C THR A 125 13.21 8.21 -7.64
N LEU A 126 13.69 9.10 -6.76
CA LEU A 126 15.06 9.02 -6.26
C LEU A 126 15.23 7.85 -5.30
N THR A 127 14.29 7.66 -4.38
CA THR A 127 14.29 6.50 -3.48
C THR A 127 14.23 5.19 -4.27
N SER A 128 13.43 5.13 -5.33
CA SER A 128 13.42 3.98 -6.25
C SER A 128 14.79 3.69 -6.86
N LYS A 129 15.49 4.71 -7.35
CA LYS A 129 16.85 4.56 -7.91
C LYS A 129 17.85 4.10 -6.85
N MET A 130 17.84 4.72 -5.67
CA MET A 130 18.71 4.30 -4.56
C MET A 130 18.46 2.84 -4.18
N VAL A 131 17.20 2.40 -4.10
CA VAL A 131 16.89 0.99 -3.82
C VAL A 131 17.42 0.07 -4.91
N GLN A 132 17.26 0.43 -6.20
CA GLN A 132 17.82 -0.37 -7.30
C GLN A 132 19.35 -0.48 -7.23
N GLU A 133 20.04 0.62 -6.95
CA GLU A 133 21.50 0.67 -6.81
C GLU A 133 22.01 -0.16 -5.64
N HIS A 134 21.38 -0.06 -4.46
CA HIS A 134 21.85 -0.74 -3.26
C HIS A 134 21.44 -2.21 -3.19
N SER A 135 20.29 -2.58 -3.78
CA SER A 135 19.81 -3.97 -3.78
C SER A 135 20.26 -4.78 -4.99
N GLY A 136 20.67 -4.12 -6.09
CA GLY A 136 20.90 -4.77 -7.39
C GLY A 136 19.62 -5.23 -8.11
N LEU A 137 18.44 -4.95 -7.54
CA LEU A 137 17.15 -5.32 -8.14
C LEU A 137 16.62 -4.16 -8.99
N HIS A 138 16.69 -4.29 -10.31
CA HIS A 138 16.16 -3.30 -11.25
C HIS A 138 14.65 -3.42 -11.45
N VAL A 139 13.98 -2.29 -11.66
CA VAL A 139 12.55 -2.28 -12.04
C VAL A 139 12.37 -2.46 -13.54
N GLN A 140 11.24 -3.04 -13.95
CA GLN A 140 10.88 -3.11 -15.36
C GLN A 140 10.72 -1.69 -15.95
N PRO A 141 11.11 -1.44 -17.22
CA PRO A 141 11.01 -0.12 -17.84
C PRO A 141 9.59 0.46 -17.81
N HIS A 142 8.57 -0.37 -17.82
CA HIS A 142 7.16 0.01 -17.79
C HIS A 142 6.53 -0.08 -16.38
N LYS A 143 7.34 -0.08 -15.31
CA LYS A 143 6.79 -0.06 -13.95
C LYS A 143 5.99 1.22 -13.75
N ALA A 144 4.82 1.10 -13.11
CA ALA A 144 4.02 2.26 -12.77
C ALA A 144 4.81 3.22 -11.87
N ILE A 145 4.60 4.52 -12.06
CA ILE A 145 5.23 5.65 -11.34
C ILE A 145 6.73 5.83 -11.59
N VAL A 146 7.55 4.78 -11.54
CA VAL A 146 9.02 4.86 -11.51
C VAL A 146 9.71 4.21 -12.70
N GLY A 147 8.97 3.56 -13.60
CA GLY A 147 9.53 2.96 -14.81
C GLY A 147 10.06 4.01 -15.80
N ALA A 148 11.20 3.74 -16.43
CA ALA A 148 11.83 4.65 -17.40
C ALA A 148 10.90 5.07 -18.55
N ASN A 149 10.00 4.17 -18.98
CA ASN A 149 9.09 4.41 -20.10
C ASN A 149 7.87 5.25 -19.72
N LEU A 150 7.59 5.47 -18.43
CA LEU A 150 6.45 6.27 -18.01
C LEU A 150 6.55 7.73 -18.50
N PHE A 151 7.79 8.20 -18.72
CA PHE A 151 8.10 9.54 -19.19
C PHE A 151 8.62 9.58 -20.63
N ALA A 152 8.74 8.42 -21.28
CA ALA A 152 9.17 8.31 -22.67
C ALA A 152 7.97 8.61 -23.59
N HIS A 153 7.84 9.85 -24.03
CA HIS A 153 6.83 10.26 -25.00
C HIS A 153 7.28 9.93 -26.43
N GLU A 154 6.56 9.04 -27.12
CA GLU A 154 6.70 8.85 -28.57
C GLU A 154 5.45 9.23 -29.40
N SER A 155 4.33 9.70 -28.82
CA SER A 155 3.21 10.19 -29.64
C SER A 155 2.38 11.32 -29.02
N GLY A 156 2.09 12.33 -29.85
CA GLY A 156 1.65 13.68 -29.46
C GLY A 156 0.18 13.87 -29.07
N ILE A 157 -0.48 12.94 -28.36
CA ILE A 157 -1.92 13.13 -28.00
C ILE A 157 -2.27 12.79 -26.53
N HIS A 158 -1.34 12.37 -25.67
CA HIS A 158 -1.72 11.92 -24.31
C HIS A 158 -1.40 12.96 -23.23
N GLN A 159 -2.39 13.80 -22.87
CA GLN A 159 -2.30 14.78 -21.76
C GLN A 159 -2.26 14.13 -20.35
N VAL A 160 -2.59 12.85 -20.22
CA VAL A 160 -2.72 12.18 -18.91
C VAL A 160 -1.37 12.02 -18.20
N SER A 161 -0.27 11.81 -18.93
CA SER A 161 1.08 11.72 -18.37
C SER A 161 1.55 13.06 -17.79
N ILE A 162 1.16 14.19 -18.39
CA ILE A 162 1.51 15.55 -17.92
C ILE A 162 1.03 15.79 -16.48
N PHE A 163 -0.12 15.21 -16.09
CA PHE A 163 -0.70 15.42 -14.77
C PHE A 163 0.05 14.67 -13.67
N LEU A 164 0.66 13.51 -13.99
CA LEU A 164 1.56 12.81 -13.05
C LEU A 164 2.91 13.53 -12.95
N VAL A 165 3.39 14.11 -14.05
CA VAL A 165 4.71 14.78 -14.16
C VAL A 165 4.82 16.01 -13.26
N SER A 166 3.75 16.80 -13.09
CA SER A 166 3.80 18.00 -12.24
C SER A 166 4.02 17.72 -10.73
N LEU A 167 3.95 16.45 -10.32
CA LEU A 167 3.97 16.04 -8.92
C LEU A 167 5.33 15.51 -8.41
N LEU A 168 6.37 15.44 -9.25
CA LEU A 168 7.66 14.79 -8.92
C LEU A 168 8.91 15.58 -9.39
N PRO A 169 9.52 16.47 -8.58
CA PRO A 169 10.88 16.99 -8.76
C PRO A 169 11.91 16.23 -7.91
N SER A 170 13.12 16.11 -8.45
CA SER A 170 14.23 15.31 -7.90
C SER A 170 15.14 16.09 -6.92
N THR A 171 15.12 15.73 -5.62
CA THR A 171 16.16 16.05 -4.62
C THR A 171 16.44 14.86 -3.68
N TYR A 172 17.71 14.61 -3.33
CA TYR A 172 18.23 13.40 -2.65
C TYR A 172 17.79 13.25 -1.17
N CYS A 173 17.46 12.03 -0.72
CA CYS A 173 17.38 11.66 0.70
C CYS A 173 17.44 10.12 0.94
N ASN A 174 18.30 9.65 1.85
CA ASN A 174 18.48 8.23 2.21
C ASN A 174 17.26 7.64 2.97
N CYS A 175 16.72 6.47 2.56
CA CYS A 175 15.83 5.68 3.42
C CYS A 175 15.75 4.18 3.05
N SER A 176 15.54 3.34 4.07
CA SER A 176 15.55 1.87 4.10
C SER A 176 14.43 1.19 3.29
N SER A 177 14.66 -0.08 2.92
CA SER A 177 13.89 -0.90 1.97
C SER A 177 12.43 -1.23 2.32
N GLY A 178 12.01 -1.07 3.58
CA GLY A 178 10.63 -1.27 4.02
C GLY A 178 9.94 0.06 4.35
N GLY A 179 8.71 0.28 3.87
CA GLY A 179 7.99 1.53 4.03
C GLY A 179 6.64 1.35 4.73
N LEU A 180 6.42 2.11 5.79
CA LEU A 180 5.12 2.24 6.43
C LEU A 180 4.37 3.45 5.85
N VAL A 181 3.18 3.24 5.30
CA VAL A 181 2.29 4.35 4.93
C VAL A 181 1.25 4.50 6.04
N VAL A 182 1.40 5.55 6.84
CA VAL A 182 0.37 5.97 7.80
C VAL A 182 -0.64 6.85 7.08
N LEU A 183 -1.92 6.48 7.20
CA LEU A 183 -3.04 7.19 6.59
C LEU A 183 -3.75 8.07 7.61
N ASN A 184 -4.08 9.28 7.16
CA ASN A 184 -4.89 10.21 7.92
C ASN A 184 -6.20 10.47 7.16
N LYS A 185 -7.24 10.89 7.90
CA LYS A 185 -8.49 11.42 7.35
C LYS A 185 -8.62 12.89 7.70
#